data_AF-A0A0F4T1A7-F1
#
_entry.id   AF-A0A0F4T1A7-F1
#
_cell.length_a   1.000
_cell.length_b   1.000
_cell.length_c   1.000
_cell.angle_alpha   90.00
_cell.angle_beta   90.00
_cell.angle_gamma   90.00
#
_symmetry.space_group_name_H-M   'P 1'
#
loop_
_entity.id
_entity.type
_entity.pdbx_description
1 polymer ?
#
loop_
_entity_poly.entity_id
_entity_poly.type
_entity_poly.pdbx_seq_one_letter_code
_entity_poly.pdbx_strand_id
1 'polypeptide(L)'
;MSRARTREAVKAVDTLMPAEDVMLATGIASRTSLDRYMAAGWFPMYVEVGPRRSNGRLGKICWLKSEVDAWILARVAARQAVTTPLAAFNGAA
;
A
#
# COMPACT_ATOMS: atom_id res chain seq x y z
N MET A 1 11.89 -8.82 29.00
CA MET A 1 12.40 -7.80 28.05
C MET A 1 12.35 -6.42 28.70
N SER A 2 13.37 -5.58 28.53
CA SER A 2 13.39 -4.20 29.08
C SER A 2 12.43 -3.27 28.32
N ARG A 3 11.75 -2.37 29.04
CA ARG A 3 10.81 -1.38 28.47
C ARG A 3 11.43 -0.51 27.36
N ALA A 4 12.73 -0.22 27.45
CA ALA A 4 13.44 0.55 26.42
C ALA A 4 13.50 -0.20 25.08
N ARG A 5 13.88 -1.49 25.12
CA ARG A 5 13.90 -2.34 23.92
C ARG A 5 12.53 -2.50 23.28
N THR A 6 11.48 -2.63 24.09
CA THR A 6 10.11 -2.72 23.56
C THR A 6 9.71 -1.46 22.80
N ARG A 7 10.04 -0.26 23.32
CA ARG A 7 9.71 1.01 22.67
C ARG A 7 10.46 1.21 21.36
N GLU A 8 11.73 0.83 21.33
CA GLU A 8 12.58 0.90 20.13
C GLU A 8 12.09 -0.08 19.06
N ALA A 9 11.73 -1.30 19.44
CA ALA A 9 11.15 -2.29 18.54
C ALA A 9 9.81 -1.82 17.96
N VAL A 10 8.91 -1.26 18.77
CA VAL A 10 7.62 -0.73 18.29
C VAL A 10 7.80 0.40 17.27
N LYS A 11 8.84 1.22 17.41
CA LYS A 11 9.15 2.29 16.44
C LYS A 11 9.67 1.74 15.11
N ALA A 12 10.32 0.58 15.13
CA ALA A 12 10.86 -0.05 13.93
C ALA A 12 9.82 -0.89 13.16
N VAL A 13 8.75 -1.33 13.83
CA VAL A 13 7.68 -2.10 13.19
C VAL A 13 6.81 -1.18 12.35
N ASP A 14 6.63 -1.53 11.07
CA ASP A 14 5.80 -0.76 10.17
C ASP A 14 4.31 -0.81 10.57
N THR A 15 3.57 0.21 10.17
CA THR A 15 2.14 0.32 10.47
C THR A 15 1.35 -0.63 9.59
N LEU A 16 0.52 -1.46 10.22
CA LEU A 16 -0.37 -2.39 9.54
C LEU A 16 -1.66 -1.68 9.12
N MET A 17 -1.97 -1.71 7.83
CA MET A 17 -3.18 -1.16 7.24
C MET A 17 -4.19 -2.28 6.92
N PRO A 18 -5.38 -2.27 7.55
CA PRO A 18 -6.51 -3.08 7.13
C PRO A 18 -6.93 -2.81 5.67
N ALA A 19 -7.64 -3.77 5.07
CA ALA A 19 -8.10 -3.66 3.69
C ALA A 19 -8.93 -2.39 3.42
N GLU A 20 -9.79 -1.98 4.37
CA GLU A 20 -10.65 -0.81 4.25
C GLU A 20 -9.82 0.49 4.13
N ASP A 21 -8.78 0.62 4.96
CA ASP A 21 -7.89 1.78 4.93
C ASP A 21 -7.06 1.82 3.65
N VAL A 22 -6.61 0.66 3.16
CA VAL A 22 -5.92 0.56 1.87
C VAL A 22 -6.85 1.00 0.74
N MET A 23 -8.08 0.50 0.72
CA MET A 23 -9.08 0.85 -0.28
C MET A 23 -9.38 2.35 -0.29
N LEU A 24 -9.49 2.97 0.89
CA LEU A 24 -9.67 4.41 1.04
C LEU A 24 -8.46 5.19 0.51
N ALA A 25 -7.24 4.78 0.88
CA ALA A 25 -6.01 5.45 0.49
C ALA A 25 -5.75 5.37 -1.02
N THR A 26 -6.06 4.24 -1.66
CA THR A 26 -5.78 4.02 -3.08
C THR A 26 -6.97 4.33 -3.99
N GLY A 27 -8.16 4.57 -3.42
CA GLY A 27 -9.41 4.73 -4.16
C GLY A 27 -9.91 3.46 -4.84
N ILE A 28 -9.48 2.28 -4.38
CA ILE A 28 -9.88 1.00 -4.97
C ILE A 28 -11.21 0.56 -4.35
N ALA A 29 -12.24 0.42 -5.18
CA ALA A 29 -13.62 0.27 -4.70
C ALA A 29 -13.95 -1.09 -4.05
N SER A 30 -13.13 -2.14 -4.25
CA SER A 30 -13.44 -3.46 -3.70
C SER A 30 -12.23 -4.30 -3.33
N ARG A 31 -12.42 -5.19 -2.35
CA ARG A 31 -11.42 -6.18 -1.95
C ARG A 31 -11.06 -7.14 -3.09
N THR A 32 -12.04 -7.52 -3.91
CA THR A 32 -11.83 -8.37 -5.10
C THR A 32 -10.92 -7.70 -6.12
N SER A 33 -11.02 -6.39 -6.29
CA SER A 33 -10.13 -5.63 -7.17
C SER A 33 -8.69 -5.64 -6.65
N LEU A 34 -8.50 -5.49 -5.33
CA LEU A 34 -7.19 -5.64 -4.70
C LEU A 34 -6.61 -7.04 -4.95
N ASP A 35 -7.42 -8.10 -4.81
CA ASP A 35 -6.96 -9.48 -5.10
C ASP A 35 -6.51 -9.64 -6.55
N ARG A 36 -7.25 -9.07 -7.50
CA ARG A 36 -6.87 -9.10 -8.91
C ARG A 36 -5.58 -8.34 -9.17
N TYR A 37 -5.38 -7.18 -8.55
CA TYR A 37 -4.15 -6.41 -8.71
C TYR A 37 -2.94 -7.10 -8.09
N MET A 38 -3.11 -7.77 -6.95
CA MET A 38 -2.07 -8.60 -6.35
C MET A 38 -1.73 -9.80 -7.25
N ALA A 39 -2.75 -10.51 -7.75
CA ALA A 39 -2.54 -11.63 -8.67
C ALA A 39 -1.85 -11.21 -9.98
N ALA A 40 -2.11 -9.99 -10.46
CA ALA A 40 -1.43 -9.41 -11.61
C ALA A 40 -0.01 -8.86 -11.31
N GLY A 41 0.43 -8.89 -10.05
CA GLY A 41 1.72 -8.32 -9.61
C GLY A 41 1.76 -6.78 -9.62
N TRP A 42 0.60 -6.13 -9.68
CA TRP A 42 0.48 -4.67 -9.76
C TRP A 42 0.37 -4.00 -8.39
N PHE A 43 0.07 -4.75 -7.33
CA PHE A 43 -0.13 -4.24 -5.99
C PHE A 43 0.62 -5.09 -4.96
N PRO A 44 1.13 -4.52 -3.85
CA PRO A 44 1.84 -5.26 -2.80
C PRO A 44 1.00 -6.40 -2.21
N MET A 45 1.67 -7.48 -1.81
CA MET A 45 1.04 -8.62 -1.15
C MET A 45 0.64 -8.27 0.28
N TYR A 46 -0.42 -8.91 0.79
CA TYR A 46 -0.83 -8.75 2.18
C TYR A 46 0.03 -9.59 3.14
N VAL A 47 0.02 -9.18 4.40
CA VAL A 47 0.55 -9.91 5.55
C VAL A 47 -0.60 -10.54 6.32
N GLU A 48 -0.48 -11.82 6.65
CA GLU A 48 -1.38 -12.52 7.57
C GLU A 48 -1.02 -12.13 9.02
N VAL A 49 -1.91 -11.40 9.71
CA VAL A 49 -1.67 -10.90 11.08
C VAL A 49 -2.33 -11.79 12.13
N GLY A 50 -3.45 -12.41 11.77
CA GLY A 50 -4.22 -13.28 12.66
C GLY A 50 -4.01 -14.77 12.37
N PRO A 51 -4.24 -15.65 13.36
CA PRO A 51 -4.26 -17.08 13.13
C PRO A 51 -5.31 -17.44 12.07
N ARG A 52 -5.04 -18.51 11.33
CA ARG A 52 -6.01 -19.06 10.38
C ARG A 52 -7.28 -19.48 11.11
N ARG A 53 -8.42 -19.29 10.45
CA ARG A 53 -9.73 -19.69 10.98
C ARG A 53 -9.81 -21.22 11.04
N SER A 54 -10.72 -21.75 11.86
CA SER A 54 -10.94 -23.20 12.03
C SER A 54 -11.25 -23.95 10.73
N ASN A 55 -11.74 -23.24 9.70
CA ASN A 55 -12.02 -23.77 8.36
C ASN A 55 -10.82 -23.65 7.39
N GLY A 56 -9.61 -23.37 7.90
CA GLY A 56 -8.40 -23.22 7.10
C GLY A 56 -8.31 -21.92 6.30
N ARG A 57 -9.33 -21.06 6.32
CA ARG A 57 -9.30 -19.76 5.66
C ARG A 57 -8.38 -18.79 6.38
N LEU A 58 -7.87 -17.83 5.61
CA LEU A 58 -7.05 -16.74 6.10
C LEU A 58 -7.76 -15.99 7.24
N GLY A 59 -6.96 -15.62 8.24
CA GLY A 59 -7.38 -14.81 9.37
C GLY A 59 -7.53 -13.34 8.99
N LYS A 60 -7.13 -12.45 9.89
CA LYS A 60 -7.03 -11.02 9.58
C LYS A 60 -5.82 -10.76 8.70
N ILE A 61 -6.03 -10.03 7.61
CA ILE A 61 -4.98 -9.61 6.68
C ILE A 61 -4.79 -8.10 6.75
N CYS A 62 -3.55 -7.65 6.58
CA CYS A 62 -3.18 -6.24 6.53
C CYS A 62 -2.07 -6.02 5.50
N TRP A 63 -1.84 -4.76 5.12
CA TRP A 63 -0.69 -4.33 4.31
C TRP A 63 0.26 -3.51 5.15
N LEU A 64 1.52 -3.47 4.72
CA LEU A 64 2.50 -2.56 5.28
C LEU A 64 2.27 -1.15 4.72
N LYS A 65 2.10 -0.16 5.60
CA LYS A 65 1.86 1.23 5.17
C LYS A 65 2.98 1.71 4.24
N SER A 66 4.23 1.38 4.55
CA SER A 66 5.36 1.78 3.72
C SER A 66 5.29 1.24 2.29
N GLU A 67 4.80 0.01 2.09
CA GLU A 67 4.63 -0.58 0.76
C GLU A 67 3.51 0.10 -0.03
N VAL A 68 2.39 0.42 0.64
CA VAL A 68 1.28 1.14 0.01
C VAL A 68 1.71 2.56 -0.36
N ASP A 69 2.40 3.27 0.53
CA ASP A 69 2.94 4.60 0.24
C ASP A 69 3.94 4.54 -0.93
N ALA A 70 4.87 3.59 -0.92
CA ALA A 70 5.85 3.41 -2.00
C ALA A 70 5.16 3.13 -3.34
N TRP A 71 4.10 2.34 -3.34
CA TRP A 71 3.29 2.07 -4.53
C TRP A 71 2.62 3.34 -5.07
N ILE A 72 2.05 4.17 -4.19
CA ILE A 72 1.44 5.46 -4.58
C ILE A 72 2.51 6.38 -5.19
N LEU A 73 3.66 6.51 -4.53
CA LEU A 73 4.76 7.35 -4.99
C LEU A 73 5.32 6.88 -6.34
N ALA A 74 5.43 5.57 -6.57
CA ALA A 74 5.85 5.02 -7.86
C ALA A 74 4.89 5.43 -9.00
N ARG A 75 3.57 5.47 -8.73
CA ARG A 75 2.59 5.94 -9.73
C ARG A 75 2.68 7.43 -9.99
N VAL A 76 2.96 8.23 -8.96
CA VAL A 76 3.20 9.67 -9.12
C VAL A 76 4.43 9.92 -9.98
N ALA A 77 5.54 9.23 -9.70
CA ALA A 77 6.77 9.32 -10.47
C ALA A 77 6.55 8.91 -11.94
N ALA A 78 5.82 7.81 -12.17
CA ALA A 78 5.45 7.37 -13.52
C ALA A 78 4.63 8.43 -14.29
N ARG A 79 3.71 9.14 -13.61
CA ARG A 79 2.95 10.23 -14.22
C ARG A 79 3.83 11.44 -14.60
N GLN A 80 4.76 11.80 -13.72
CA GLN A 80 5.66 12.93 -13.93
C GLN A 80 6.62 12.65 -15.10
N ALA A 81 7.07 11.41 -15.28
CA ALA A 81 7.92 11.02 -16.41
C ALA A 81 7.22 11.13 -17.78
N VAL A 82 5.90 10.96 -17.82
CA VAL A 82 5.10 11.02 -19.07
C VAL A 82 4.58 12.44 -19.34
N THR A 83 4.49 13.29 -18.31
CA THR A 83 4.07 14.67 -18.47
C THR A 83 5.21 15.49 -19.08
N THR A 84 5.28 15.47 -20.41
CA THR A 84 5.93 16.50 -21.23
C THR A 84 5.58 17.89 -20.68
N PRO A 85 6.55 18.80 -20.50
CA PRO A 85 6.27 20.04 -19.79
C PRO A 85 5.27 20.89 -20.59
N LEU A 86 4.22 21.35 -19.91
CA LEU A 86 3.38 22.46 -20.36
C LEU A 86 4.22 23.73 -20.65
N ALA A 87 5.50 23.77 -20.26
CA ALA A 87 6.46 24.81 -20.62
C ALA A 87 6.73 24.94 -22.13
N ALA A 88 6.32 23.98 -22.96
CA ALA A 88 6.36 24.11 -24.42
C ALA A 88 5.22 25.00 -24.97
N PHE A 89 4.21 25.34 -24.16
CA PHE A 89 3.10 26.20 -24.55
C PHE A 89 3.34 27.66 -24.14
N ASN A 90 4.52 28.21 -24.47
CA ASN A 90 4.68 29.66 -24.49
C ASN A 90 3.94 30.16 -25.74
N GLY A 91 2.72 30.67 -25.53
CA GLY A 91 1.99 31.42 -26.52
C GLY A 91 2.82 32.63 -26.96
N ALA A 92 3.51 32.50 -28.09
CA ALA A 92 3.96 33.65 -28.85
C ALA A 92 2.72 34.21 -29.57
N ALA A 93 2.31 35.38 -29.08
CA ALA A 93 1.34 36.27 -29.72
C ALA A 93 1.88 36.79 -31.07
#